data_AF-A0AA51M501-F1
#
_entry.id   AF-A0AA51M501-F1
#
_cell.length_a   1.000
_cell.length_b   1.000
_cell.length_c   1.000
_cell.angle_alpha   90.00
_cell.angle_beta   90.00
_cell.angle_gamma   90.00
#
_symmetry.space_group_name_H-M   'P 1'
#
loop_
_entity.id
_entity.type
_entity.pdbx_description
1 polymer ?
#
loop_
_entity_poly.entity_id
_entity_poly.type
_entity_poly.pdbx_seq_one_letter_code
_entity_poly.pdbx_strand_id
1 'polypeptide(L)' 'MYKVLETGGQLTQKDLIRETSLPSRKVRYALNRLKDEQFLIERHYFIDARQSLYGLITRKPEVIAV' A
#
# COMPACT_ATOMS: atom_id res chain seq x y z
N MET A 1 -7.17 3.99 4.16
CA MET A 1 -5.91 3.33 3.79
C MET A 1 -6.07 1.82 3.77
N TYR A 2 -6.39 1.18 4.91
CA TYR A 2 -6.62 -0.27 4.98
C TYR A 2 -7.54 -0.80 3.88
N LYS A 3 -8.75 -0.25 3.75
CA LYS A 3 -9.72 -0.71 2.73
C LYS A 3 -9.23 -0.58 1.28
N VAL A 4 -8.41 0.44 1.02
CA VAL A 4 -7.86 0.70 -0.33
C VAL A 4 -6.80 -0.35 -0.66
N LEU A 5 -5.93 -0.67 0.30
CA LEU A 5 -4.96 -1.76 0.17
C LEU A 5 -5.62 -3.14 0.15
N GLU A 6 -6.76 -3.31 0.82
CA GLU A 6 -7.53 -4.55 0.78
C GLU A 6 -8.13 -4.81 -0.61
N THR A 7 -8.61 -3.77 -1.30
CA THR A 7 -9.22 -3.90 -2.63
C THR A 7 -8.19 -3.82 -3.76
N GLY A 8 -7.22 -2.92 -3.65
CA GLY A 8 -6.24 -2.61 -4.69
C GLY A 8 -4.93 -3.40 -4.60
N GLY A 9 -4.76 -4.26 -3.60
CA GLY A 9 -3.56 -5.08 -3.44
C GLY A 9 -2.31 -4.25 -3.08
N GLN A 10 -1.23 -4.45 -3.83
CA GLN A 10 0.04 -3.75 -3.62
C GLN A 10 0.08 -2.45 -4.41
N LEU A 11 0.06 -1.32 -3.71
CA LEU A 11 -0.01 0.02 -4.31
C LEU A 11 1.18 0.89 -3.89
N THR A 12 1.64 1.78 -4.77
CA THR A 12 2.66 2.76 -4.39
C THR A 12 2.06 3.88 -3.55
N GLN A 13 2.91 4.65 -2.85
CA GLN A 13 2.42 5.85 -2.13
C GLN A 13 1.69 6.82 -3.08
N LYS A 14 2.15 6.92 -4.33
CA LYS A 14 1.56 7.81 -5.35
C LYS A 14 0.17 7.34 -5.76
N ASP A 15 -0.01 6.04 -5.95
CA ASP A 15 -1.32 5.46 -6.30
C ASP A 15 -2.30 5.62 -5.14
N LEU A 16 -1.84 5.41 -3.91
CA LEU A 16 -2.67 5.65 -2.71
C LEU A 16 -3.13 7.10 -2.59
N ILE A 17 -2.28 8.08 -2.94
CA ILE A 17 -2.66 9.49 -2.98
C ILE A 17 -3.77 9.72 -4.02
N ARG A 18 -3.64 9.12 -5.21
CA ARG A 18 -4.61 9.24 -6.30
C ARG A 18 -5.95 8.61 -5.93
N GLU A 19 -5.94 7.35 -5.49
CA GLU A 19 -7.13 6.57 -5.14
C GLU A 19 -7.90 7.17 -3.96
N THR A 20 -7.19 7.66 -2.95
CA THR A 20 -7.84 8.21 -1.75
C THR A 20 -8.19 9.68 -1.85
N SER A 21 -7.64 10.38 -2.85
CA SER A 21 -7.66 11.85 -2.93
C SER A 21 -7.20 12.54 -1.64
N LEU A 22 -6.38 11.86 -0.83
CA LEU A 22 -5.84 12.40 0.42
C LEU A 22 -4.51 13.12 0.18
N PRO A 23 -4.21 14.16 0.96
CA PRO A 23 -2.88 14.76 0.95
C PRO A 23 -1.78 13.75 1.29
N SER A 24 -0.61 13.88 0.65
CA SER A 24 0.54 12.98 0.82
C SER A 24 0.94 12.77 2.28
N ARG A 25 0.81 13.80 3.12
CA ARG A 25 1.09 13.73 4.56
C ARG A 25 0.14 12.79 5.30
N LYS A 26 -1.17 12.82 4.98
CA LYS A 26 -2.16 11.92 5.58
C LYS A 26 -1.95 10.49 5.12
N VAL A 27 -1.60 10.30 3.84
CA VAL A 27 -1.25 8.98 3.29
C VAL A 27 -0.05 8.40 4.04
N ARG A 28 1.03 9.18 4.18
CA ARG A 28 2.23 8.74 4.90
C ARG A 28 1.94 8.42 6.37
N TYR A 29 1.17 9.29 7.03
CA TYR A 29 0.76 9.04 8.41
C TYR A 29 -0.02 7.73 8.55
N ALA A 30 -0.99 7.47 7.65
CA ALA A 30 -1.76 6.24 7.68
C ALA A 30 -0.92 5.00 7.38
N LEU A 31 0.03 5.08 6.44
CA LEU A 31 0.96 3.98 6.15
C LEU A 31 1.88 3.69 7.34
N ASN A 32 2.45 4.72 7.96
CA ASN A 32 3.28 4.56 9.16
C ASN A 32 2.47 3.91 10.29
N ARG A 33 1.25 4.38 10.55
CA ARG A 33 0.36 3.77 11.55
C ARG A 33 0.10 2.29 11.30
N LEU A 34 -0.19 1.90 10.06
CA LEU A 34 -0.42 0.50 9.71
C LEU A 34 0.86 -0.35 9.79
N LYS A 35 2.03 0.25 9.53
CA LYS A 35 3.34 -0.39 9.67
C LYS A 35 3.67 -0.62 11.14
N ASP A 36 3.45 0.39 11.99
CA ASP A 36 3.65 0.32 13.44
C ASP A 36 2.75 -0.75 14.08
N GLU A 37 1.52 -0.87 13.59
CA GLU A 37 0.56 -1.91 14.02
C GLU A 37 0.78 -3.27 13.34
N GLN A 38 1.85 -3.45 12.56
CA GLN A 38 2.23 -4.70 11.89
C GLN A 38 1.12 -5.28 10.98
N PHE A 39 0.32 -4.41 10.34
CA PHE A 39 -0.66 -4.81 9.33
C PHE A 39 -0.18 -4.59 7.90
N LEU A 40 1.00 -4.01 7.71
CA LEU A 40 1.53 -3.57 6.43
C LEU A 40 2.84 -4.28 6.06
N ILE A 41 2.98 -4.69 4.80
CA ILE A 41 4.26 -5.03 4.18
C ILE A 41 4.72 -3.89 3.26
N GLU A 42 6.02 -3.63 3.27
CA GLU A 42 6.68 -2.70 2.35
C GLU A 42 7.70 -3.48 1.52
N ARG A 43 7.69 -3.30 0.20
CA ARG A 43 8.65 -3.91 -0.73
C ARG A 43 9.18 -2.85 -1.70
N HIS A 44 10.42 -3.02 -2.17
CA HIS A 44 10.94 -2.17 -3.24
C HIS A 44 10.15 -2.39 -4.53
N TYR A 45 9.80 -1.30 -5.20
CA TYR A 45 9.18 -1.39 -6.51
C TYR A 45 10.24 -1.69 -7.56
N PHE A 46 10.10 -2.81 -8.27
CA PHE A 46 11.12 -3.26 -9.22
C PHE A 46 11.27 -2.33 -10.43
N ILE A 47 10.17 -1.72 -10.88
CA ILE A 47 10.17 -0.83 -12.05
C ILE A 47 10.79 0.53 -11.73
N ASP A 48 10.58 1.03 -10.51
CA ASP A 48 11.19 2.28 -10.02
C ASP A 48 11.62 2.09 -8.57
N ALA A 49 12.91 1.82 -8.37
CA ALA A 49 13.50 1.54 -7.07
C ALA A 49 13.40 2.72 -6.06
N ARG A 50 13.05 3.92 -6.53
CA ARG A 50 12.78 5.09 -5.67
C ARG A 50 11.43 4.99 -4.97
N GLN A 51 10.58 4.07 -5.41
CA GLN A 51 9.25 3.84 -4.86
C GLN A 51 9.20 2.52 -4.09
N SER A 52 8.31 2.51 -3.11
CA SER A 52 7.95 1.29 -2.38
C SER A 52 6.52 0.90 -2.75
N LEU A 53 6.28 -0.40 -2.87
CA LEU A 53 4.96 -1.02 -2.88
C LEU A 53 4.53 -1.31 -1.45
N TYR A 54 3.31 -0.90 -1.13
CA TYR A 54 2.68 -1.14 0.16
C TYR A 54 1.52 -2.11 -0.03
N GLY A 55 1.45 -3.12 0.83
CA GLY A 55 0.35 -4.09 0.85
C GLY A 55 -0.03 -4.46 2.27
N LEU A 56 -1.18 -5.10 2.45
CA LEU A 56 -1.55 -5.65 3.76
C LEU A 56 -0.88 -7.00 3.99
N ILE A 57 -0.56 -7.29 5.26
CA ILE A 57 -0.24 -8.65 5.72
C ILE A 57 -1.56 -9.43 5.78
N THR A 58 -2.10 -9.79 4.62
CA THR A 58 -3.30 -10.63 4.55
C THR A 58 -2.95 -11.97 3.93
N ARG A 59 -3.47 -13.04 4.53
CA ARG A 59 -3.43 -14.41 4.00
C ARG A 59 -4.46 -14.62 2.88
N LYS A 60 -4.73 -13.62 2.04
CA LYS A 60 -5.54 -13.83 0.85
C LYS A 60 -4.62 -14.39 -0.25
N PRO A 61 -4.93 -15.56 -0.82
CA PRO A 61 -4.16 -16.08 -1.94
C PRO A 61 -4.25 -15.05 -3.06
N GLU A 62 -3.09 -14.65 -3.59
CA GLU A 62 -3.02 -13.88 -4.82
C GLU A 62 -3.77 -14.67 -5.88
N VAL A 63 -5.01 -14.25 -6.20
CA VAL A 63 -5.63 -14.62 -7.46
C VAL A 63 -4.84 -13.88 -8.52
N ILE A 64 -3.87 -14.60 -9.06
CA ILE A 64 -3.16 -14.23 -10.29
C ILE A 64 -4.24 -14.00 -11.33
N ALA A 65 -4.40 -12.74 -11.75
CA ALA A 65 -5.22 -12.43 -12.90
C ALA A 65 -4.61 -13.17 -14.11
N VAL A 66 -5.39 -14.14 -14.60
CA VAL A 66 -5.15 -14.94 -15.81
C VAL A 66 -5.16 -14.05 -17.05
#